data_AF-A0A977NL58-F1
#
_entry.id   AF-A0A977NL58-F1
#
_cell.length_a   1.000
_cell.length_b   1.000
_cell.length_c   1.000
_cell.angle_alpha   90.00
_cell.angle_beta   90.00
_cell.angle_gamma   90.00
#
_symmetry.space_group_name_H-M   'P 1'
#
loop_
_entity.id
_entity.type
_entity.pdbx_description
1 polymer ?
#
loop_
_entity_poly.entity_id
_entity_poly.type
_entity_poly.pdbx_seq_one_letter_code
_entity_poly.pdbx_strand_id
1 'polypeptide(L)' 'MQQHLSSNCYKEKSMRITWPDGTNVEANFYAKDESKSMVAVQQNKLARPADVARAKERWHGAFDRLEALLA' A
#
# COMPACT_ATOMS: atom_id res chain seq x y z
N MET A 1 17.23 8.19 -27.78
CA MET A 1 16.13 7.99 -26.82
C MET A 1 16.65 8.43 -25.46
N GLN A 2 16.41 9.70 -25.10
CA GLN A 2 16.96 10.32 -23.89
C GLN A 2 16.23 9.77 -22.66
N GLN A 3 16.96 9.18 -21.72
CA GLN A 3 16.47 8.96 -20.36
C GLN A 3 16.97 10.14 -19.51
N HIS A 4 16.06 11.06 -19.21
CA HIS A 4 16.35 12.17 -18.31
C HIS A 4 16.29 11.62 -16.87
N LEU A 5 17.37 11.84 -16.13
CA LEU A 5 17.51 11.50 -14.72
C LEU A 5 16.74 12.52 -13.87
N SER A 6 15.87 12.06 -12.99
CA SER A 6 15.45 12.84 -11.82
C SER A 6 15.12 11.92 -10.63
N SER A 7 15.94 12.05 -9.59
CA SER A 7 15.76 11.72 -8.18
C SER A 7 14.41 11.13 -7.73
N ASN A 8 14.45 9.93 -7.13
CA ASN A 8 14.04 9.79 -5.73
C ASN A 8 14.54 8.50 -5.10
N CYS A 9 15.24 8.66 -3.97
CA CYS A 9 15.84 7.60 -3.17
C CYS A 9 14.77 6.89 -2.33
N TYR A 10 14.20 5.81 -2.84
CA TYR A 10 13.65 4.71 -2.03
C TYR A 10 13.69 3.45 -2.90
N LYS A 11 14.63 2.54 -2.64
CA LYS A 11 14.85 1.38 -3.53
C LYS A 11 13.68 0.39 -3.53
N GLU A 12 12.95 0.31 -2.42
CA GLU A 12 11.90 -0.69 -2.25
C GLU A 12 10.54 -0.13 -2.71
N LYS A 13 10.09 -0.54 -3.90
CA LYS A 13 8.79 -0.16 -4.48
C LYS A 13 7.60 -0.88 -3.84
N SER A 14 7.88 -1.80 -2.92
CA SER A 14 6.87 -2.57 -2.22
C SER A 14 7.35 -3.02 -0.84
N MET A 15 6.39 -3.34 0.02
CA MET A 15 6.60 -3.95 1.32
C MET A 15 5.76 -5.22 1.41
N ARG A 16 6.37 -6.28 1.96
CA ARG A 16 5.69 -7.52 2.31
C ARG A 16 5.64 -7.66 3.82
N ILE A 17 4.44 -7.82 4.34
CA ILE A 17 4.17 -7.80 5.78
C ILE A 17 3.46 -9.11 6.12
N THR A 18 4.06 -9.89 7.02
CA THR A 18 3.36 -11.01 7.66
C THR A 18 2.45 -10.44 8.73
N TRP A 19 1.14 -10.64 8.56
CA TRP A 19 0.15 -10.13 9.48
C TRP A 19 0.01 -11.05 10.70
N PRO A 20 -0.44 -10.55 11.88
CA PRO A 20 -0.58 -11.38 13.08
C PRO A 20 -1.49 -12.60 12.95
N ASP A 21 -2.44 -12.59 12.01
CA ASP A 21 -3.32 -13.73 11.71
C ASP A 21 -2.69 -14.72 10.70
N GLY A 22 -1.41 -14.57 10.37
CA GLY A 22 -0.68 -15.40 9.43
C GLY A 22 -0.95 -15.07 7.96
N THR A 23 -1.85 -14.13 7.67
CA THR A 23 -2.08 -13.65 6.30
C THR A 23 -0.92 -12.78 5.82
N ASN A 24 -0.80 -12.62 4.51
CA ASN A 24 0.24 -11.78 3.92
C ASN A 24 -0.35 -10.49 3.38
N VAL A 25 0.29 -9.37 3.67
CA VAL A 25 -0.08 -8.06 3.16
C VAL A 25 1.05 -7.56 2.25
N GLU A 26 0.67 -7.13 1.06
CA GLU A 26 1.56 -6.49 0.10
C GLU A 26 1.13 -5.03 -0.06
N ALA A 27 2.02 -4.11 0.28
CA ALA A 27 1.85 -2.69 0.01
C ALA A 27 2.77 -2.29 -1.14
N ASN A 28 2.23 -1.70 -2.20
CA ASN A 28 2.97 -1.27 -3.38
C ASN A 28 2.90 0.25 -3.51
N PHE A 29 4.04 0.88 -3.77
CA PHE A 29 4.18 2.32 -3.86
C PHE A 29 4.44 2.74 -5.30
N TYR A 30 3.61 3.65 -5.81
CA TYR A 30 3.70 4.15 -7.17
C TYR A 30 3.74 5.68 -7.17
N ALA A 31 4.79 6.25 -7.76
CA ALA A 31 4.76 7.65 -8.16
C ALA A 31 3.80 7.79 -9.36
N LYS A 32 2.84 8.71 -9.28
CA LYS A 32 1.94 9.03 -10.39
C LYS A 32 2.43 10.26 -11.14
N ASP A 33 2.77 11.31 -10.41
CA ASP A 33 3.40 12.54 -10.89
C ASP A 33 4.22 13.16 -9.75
N GLU A 34 4.80 14.35 -9.97
CA GLU A 34 5.64 15.04 -8.99
C GLU A 34 4.92 15.40 -7.68
N SER A 35 3.59 15.54 -7.72
CA SER A 35 2.74 15.92 -6.60
C SER A 35 1.94 14.77 -6.02
N LYS A 36 1.86 13.63 -6.73
CA LYS A 36 0.94 12.54 -6.42
C LYS A 36 1.63 11.19 -6.39
N SER A 37 1.36 10.47 -5.30
CA SER A 37 1.71 9.07 -5.13
C SER A 37 0.46 8.23 -4.89
N MET A 38 0.54 6.95 -5.21
CA MET A 38 -0.50 5.96 -4.95
C MET A 38 0.09 4.81 -4.15
N VAL A 39 -0.60 4.44 -3.08
CA VAL A 39 -0.31 3.23 -2.30
C VAL A 39 -1.42 2.22 -2.58
N ALA A 40 -1.05 1.03 -3.06
CA ALA A 40 -2.00 -0.07 -3.26
C ALA A 40 -1.72 -1.16 -2.25
N VAL A 41 -2.72 -1.51 -1.43
CA VAL A 41 -2.63 -2.59 -0.44
C VAL A 41 -3.45 -3.78 -0.88
N GLN A 42 -2.85 -4.97 -0.81
CA GLN A 42 -3.49 -6.24 -1.04
C GLN A 42 -3.23 -7.17 0.14
N GLN A 43 -4.29 -7.75 0.70
CA GLN A 43 -4.19 -8.77 1.75
C GLN A 43 -4.61 -10.12 1.18
N ASN A 44 -3.66 -11.05 1.16
CA ASN A 44 -3.77 -12.37 0.54
C ASN A 44 -4.05 -13.46 1.58
N LYS A 45 -4.60 -14.59 1.10
CA LYS A 45 -4.86 -15.80 1.90
C LYS A 45 -5.79 -15.57 3.09
N LEU A 46 -6.79 -14.70 2.93
CA LEU A 46 -7.88 -14.57 3.89
C LEU A 46 -8.58 -15.92 4.06
N ALA A 47 -8.93 -16.28 5.30
CA ALA A 47 -9.41 -17.62 5.63
C ALA A 47 -10.81 -17.89 5.09
N ARG A 48 -11.68 -16.88 5.07
CA ARG A 48 -13.08 -16.99 4.63
C ARG A 48 -13.48 -15.78 3.77
N PRO A 49 -14.47 -15.93 2.86
CA PRO A 49 -15.00 -14.80 2.10
C PRO A 49 -15.51 -13.65 2.98
N ALA A 50 -16.09 -13.95 4.14
CA ALA A 50 -16.55 -12.94 5.10
C ALA A 50 -15.42 -12.06 5.66
N ASP A 51 -14.17 -12.54 5.63
CA ASP A 51 -13.02 -11.77 6.12
C ASP A 51 -12.64 -10.62 5.18
N VAL A 52 -13.10 -10.65 3.93
CA VAL A 52 -12.84 -9.58 2.95
C VAL A 52 -13.44 -8.25 3.41
N ALA A 53 -14.68 -8.26 3.89
CA ALA A 53 -15.35 -7.04 4.35
C ALA A 53 -14.59 -6.41 5.54
N ARG A 54 -14.21 -7.23 6.52
CA ARG A 54 -13.42 -6.81 7.69
C ARG A 54 -12.04 -6.27 7.29
N ALA A 55 -11.36 -6.92 6.35
CA ALA A 55 -10.07 -6.46 5.86
C ALA A 55 -10.21 -5.10 5.17
N LYS A 56 -11.22 -4.91 4.31
CA LYS A 56 -11.49 -3.62 3.65
C LYS A 56 -11.75 -2.50 4.65
N GLU A 57 -12.62 -2.73 5.63
CA GLU A 57 -12.94 -1.75 6.67
C GLU A 57 -11.68 -1.32 7.45
N ARG A 58 -10.84 -2.29 7.83
CA ARG A 58 -9.55 -1.99 8.47
C ARG A 58 -8.65 -1.12 7.60
N TRP A 59 -8.51 -1.47 6.31
CA TRP A 59 -7.62 -0.74 5.41
C TRP A 59 -8.15 0.65 5.06
N HIS A 60 -9.46 0.82 4.98
CA HIS A 60 -10.08 2.16 4.89
C HIS A 60 -9.66 3.03 6.07
N GLY A 61 -9.89 2.58 7.31
CA GLY A 61 -9.50 3.35 8.48
C GLY A 61 -7.98 3.59 8.60
N ALA A 62 -7.15 2.72 8.04
CA ALA A 62 -5.71 2.94 7.95
C ALA A 62 -5.35 4.03 6.93
N PHE A 63 -6.03 4.07 5.78
CA PHE A 63 -5.83 5.11 4.78
C PHE A 63 -6.37 6.47 5.22
N ASP A 64 -7.49 6.52 5.95
CA ASP A 64 -7.99 7.76 6.53
C ASP A 64 -6.96 8.38 7.49
N ARG A 65 -6.28 7.55 8.29
CA ARG A 65 -5.18 7.99 9.17
C ARG A 65 -3.96 8.44 8.37
N LEU A 66 -3.64 7.77 7.28
CA LEU A 66 -2.55 8.16 6.40
C LEU A 66 -2.84 9.52 5.75
N GLU A 67 -4.07 9.74 5.28
CA GLU A 67 -4.50 11.03 4.73
C GLU A 67 -4.35 12.13 5.77
N ALA A 68 -4.81 11.92 7.01
CA ALA A 68 -4.66 12.89 8.09
C ALA A 68 -3.19 13.19 8.46
N LEU A 69 -2.26 12.26 8.23
CA LEU A 69 -0.82 12.47 8.48
C LEU A 69 -0.11 13.20 7.34
N LEU A 70 -0.67 13.17 6.13
CA LEU A 70 -0.10 13.78 4.93
C LEU A 70 -0.74 15.14 4.58
N ALA A 71 -1.87 15.47 5.20
CA ALA A 71 -2.56 16.76 5.09
C ALA A 71 -1.81 17.88 5.80
#